data_AF-A0A967C400-F1
#
_entry.id   AF-A0A967C400-F1
#
_cell.length_a   1.000
_cell.length_b   1.000
_cell.length_c   1.000
_cell.angle_alpha   90.00
_cell.angle_beta   90.00
_cell.angle_gamma   90.00
#
_symmetry.space_group_name_H-M   'P 1'
#
loop_
_entity.id
_entity.type
_entity.pdbx_description
1 polymer ?
#
loop_
_entity_poly.entity_id
_entity_poly.type
_entity_poly.pdbx_seq_one_letter_code
_entity_poly.pdbx_strand_id
1 'polypeptide(L)' 'PECQENLRSLRGLYIDCGSKDQYALVYGARTFAKALKEAGIEHRYEEFDDDHTGVDYRQDVSFPYLYQALTL' A
#
# COMPACT_ATOMS: atom_id res chain seq x y z
N PRO A 1 12.48 15.69 1.22
CA PRO A 1 11.83 16.33 0.06
C PRO A 1 10.35 16.59 0.36
N GLU A 2 9.73 17.61 -0.24
CA GLU A 2 8.32 17.96 0.02
C GLU A 2 7.38 16.75 -0.14
N CYS A 3 7.60 15.90 -1.15
CA CYS A 3 6.81 14.69 -1.36
C CYS A 3 6.85 13.72 -0.17
N GLN A 4 7.99 13.60 0.52
CA GLN A 4 8.09 12.74 1.70
C GLN A 4 7.34 13.33 2.90
N GLU A 5 7.39 14.66 3.09
CA GLU A 5 6.63 15.31 4.16
C GLU A 5 5.12 15.16 3.94
N ASN A 6 4.66 15.28 2.69
CA ASN A 6 3.26 15.07 2.35
C ASN A 6 2.81 13.62 2.57
N LEU A 7 3.69 12.63 2.37
CA LEU A 7 3.37 11.24 2.69
C LEU A 7 3.33 11.00 4.21
N ARG A 8 4.21 11.65 4.99
CA ARG A 8 4.19 11.57 6.45
C ARG A 8 2.97 12.24 7.09
N SER A 9 2.36 13.21 6.40
CA SER A 9 1.17 13.89 6.91
C SER A 9 -0.13 13.09 6.70
N LEU A 10 -0.08 11.99 5.94
CA LEU A 10 -1.22 11.10 5.78
C LEU A 10 -1.55 10.42 7.11
N ARG A 11 -2.84 10.34 7.44
CA ARG A 11 -3.30 9.57 8.61
C ARG A 11 -3.18 8.05 8.44
N GLY A 12 -3.07 7.59 7.19
CA GLY A 12 -2.81 6.19 6.84
C GLY A 12 -2.39 6.06 5.39
N LEU A 13 -1.47 5.14 5.11
CA LEU A 13 -0.98 4.82 3.78
C LEU A 13 -0.99 3.30 3.60
N TYR A 14 -1.86 2.82 2.72
CA TYR A 14 -2.02 1.41 2.41
C TYR A 14 -1.67 1.13 0.95
N ILE A 15 -0.86 0.12 0.70
CA ILE A 15 -0.43 -0.30 -0.63
C ILE A 15 -0.63 -1.81 -0.71
N ASP A 16 -1.38 -2.28 -1.71
CA ASP A 16 -1.44 -3.70 -2.04
C ASP A 16 -1.12 -3.98 -3.50
N CYS A 17 -0.71 -5.23 -3.77
CA CYS A 17 -0.55 -5.73 -5.12
C CYS A 17 -0.67 -7.27 -5.15
N GLY A 18 -1.04 -7.81 -6.31
CA GLY A 18 -0.99 -9.24 -6.56
C GLY A 18 0.45 -9.68 -6.83
N SER A 19 0.88 -10.77 -6.21
CA SER A 19 2.23 -11.32 -6.40
C SER A 19 2.48 -11.88 -7.81
N LYS A 20 1.39 -12.16 -8.56
CA LYS A 20 1.38 -12.63 -9.95
C LYS A 20 0.76 -11.61 -10.91
N ASP A 21 0.76 -10.33 -10.53
CA ASP A 21 0.19 -9.23 -11.32
C ASP A 21 0.72 -9.21 -12.76
N GLN A 22 -0.19 -9.35 -13.73
CA GLN A 22 0.12 -9.46 -15.16
C GLN A 22 0.67 -8.18 -15.79
N TYR A 23 0.59 -7.05 -15.08
CA TYR A 23 1.13 -5.75 -15.48
C TYR A 23 2.44 -5.43 -14.76
N ALA A 24 2.98 -6.38 -14.00
CA ALA A 24 4.25 -6.25 -13.30
C ALA A 24 4.26 -5.11 -12.25
N LEU A 25 3.09 -4.68 -11.76
CA LEU A 25 2.98 -3.62 -10.76
C LEU A 25 3.62 -3.98 -9.41
N VAL A 26 3.72 -5.28 -9.12
CA VAL A 26 4.34 -5.80 -7.89
C VAL A 26 5.78 -5.32 -7.73
N TYR A 27 6.54 -5.16 -8.81
CA TYR A 27 7.93 -4.67 -8.72
C TYR A 27 7.97 -3.18 -8.35
N GLY A 28 7.04 -2.38 -8.88
CA GLY A 28 6.87 -0.99 -8.49
C GLY A 28 6.44 -0.86 -7.04
N ALA A 29 5.45 -1.65 -6.61
CA ALA A 29 4.96 -1.67 -5.25
C ALA A 29 6.05 -2.06 -4.23
N ARG A 30 6.81 -3.14 -4.50
CA ARG A 30 7.97 -3.55 -3.67
C ARG A 30 9.03 -2.46 -3.58
N THR A 31 9.36 -1.83 -4.72
CA THR A 31 10.37 -0.76 -4.77
C THR A 31 9.90 0.46 -3.97
N PHE A 32 8.63 0.83 -4.09
CA PHE A 32 8.05 1.95 -3.36
C PHE A 32 7.97 1.68 -1.86
N ALA A 33 7.48 0.50 -1.44
CA ALA A 33 7.45 0.08 -0.04
C ALA A 33 8.86 0.10 0.59
N LYS A 34 9.88 -0.39 -0.14
CA LYS A 34 11.27 -0.30 0.29
C LYS A 34 11.72 1.15 0.47
N ALA A 35 11.44 2.03 -0.48
CA ALA A 35 11.80 3.44 -0.39
C ALA A 35 11.09 4.16 0.78
N LEU A 36 9.81 3.86 1.04
CA LEU A 36 9.06 4.37 2.18
C LEU A 36 9.69 3.92 3.50
N LYS A 37 10.05 2.64 3.60
CA LYS A 37 10.73 2.07 4.77
C LYS A 37 12.08 2.74 5.03
N GLU A 38 12.89 2.92 3.99
CA GLU A 38 14.18 3.62 4.08
C GLU A 38 14.02 5.09 4.49
N ALA A 39 12.93 5.74 4.07
CA ALA A 39 12.59 7.11 4.44
C ALA A 39 11.89 7.27 5.81
N GLY A 40 11.65 6.16 6.53
CA GLY A 40 10.96 6.15 7.83
C GLY A 40 9.51 6.60 7.76
N ILE A 41 8.83 6.41 6.61
CA ILE A 41 7.43 6.80 6.41
C ILE A 41 6.54 5.62 6.81
N GLU A 42 5.60 5.85 7.71
CA GLU A 42 4.65 4.81 8.13
C GLU A 42 3.74 4.41 6.96
N HIS A 43 3.64 3.11 6.72
CA HIS A 43 2.82 2.54 5.65
C HIS A 43 2.52 1.07 5.95
N ARG A 44 1.44 0.56 5.37
CA ARG A 44 1.12 -0.87 5.31
C ARG A 44 1.26 -1.34 3.87
N TYR A 45 2.06 -2.37 3.67
CA TYR A 45 2.27 -3.02 2.38
C TYR A 45 1.85 -4.49 2.46
N GLU A 46 0.98 -4.92 1.55
CA GLU A 46 0.51 -6.31 1.48
C GLU A 46 0.61 -6.88 0.06
N GLU A 47 1.06 -8.13 -0.03
CA GLU A 47 1.01 -8.90 -1.28
C GLU A 47 -0.01 -10.01 -1.15
N PHE A 48 -0.77 -10.21 -2.22
CA PHE A 48 -1.79 -11.25 -2.32
C PHE A 48 -1.36 -12.33 -3.33
N ASP A 49 -1.72 -13.60 -3.11
CA ASP A 49 -1.33 -14.71 -4.01
C ASP A 49 -2.19 -14.80 -5.29
N ASP A 50 -2.32 -13.68 -5.99
CA ASP A 50 -3.24 -13.47 -7.11
C ASP A 50 -2.66 -12.49 -8.15
N ASP A 51 -3.49 -12.07 -9.12
CA ASP A 51 -3.15 -11.20 -10.24
C ASP A 51 -3.76 -9.79 -10.09
N HIS A 52 -4.03 -9.07 -11.17
CA HIS A 52 -4.69 -7.76 -11.14
C HIS A 52 -6.20 -7.82 -11.43
N THR A 53 -6.84 -8.98 -11.33
CA THR A 53 -8.22 -9.21 -11.76
C THR A 53 -9.09 -9.68 -10.61
N GLY A 54 -10.27 -9.08 -10.42
CA GLY A 54 -11.22 -9.55 -9.39
C GLY A 54 -10.71 -9.38 -7.95
N VAL A 55 -10.06 -8.25 -7.68
CA VAL A 55 -9.32 -7.98 -6.42
C VAL A 55 -10.19 -7.38 -5.30
N ASP A 56 -11.52 -7.33 -5.47
CA ASP A 56 -12.42 -6.67 -4.52
C ASP A 56 -12.31 -7.24 -3.09
N TYR A 57 -12.00 -8.53 -2.94
CA TYR A 57 -11.80 -9.16 -1.64
C TYR A 57 -10.65 -8.54 -0.82
N ARG A 58 -9.69 -7.85 -1.47
CA ARG A 58 -8.63 -7.12 -0.77
C ARG A 58 -9.17 -5.90 -0.02
N GLN A 59 -10.34 -5.38 -0.41
CA GLN A 59 -11.01 -4.26 0.27
C GLN A 59 -11.48 -4.65 1.68
N ASP A 60 -11.77 -5.93 1.92
CA ASP A 60 -12.07 -6.45 3.25
C ASP A 60 -10.88 -6.32 4.22
N VAL A 61 -9.67 -6.10 3.69
CA VAL A 61 -8.45 -5.84 4.45
C VAL A 61 -8.14 -4.35 4.50
N SER A 62 -8.17 -3.65 3.36
CA SER A 62 -7.75 -2.26 3.27
C SER A 62 -8.76 -1.28 3.90
N PHE A 63 -10.08 -1.51 3.75
CA PHE A 63 -11.09 -0.60 4.29
C PHE A 63 -11.11 -0.54 5.82
N PRO A 64 -11.02 -1.65 6.58
CA PRO A 64 -10.90 -1.57 8.03
C PRO A 64 -9.67 -0.77 8.49
N TYR A 65 -8.52 -0.94 7.83
CA TYR A 65 -7.31 -0.18 8.13
C TYR A 65 -7.51 1.32 7.87
N LEU A 66 -8.04 1.68 6.71
CA LEU A 66 -8.29 3.08 6.36
C LEU A 66 -9.36 3.71 7.25
N TYR A 67 -10.41 2.97 7.61
CA TYR A 67 -11.44 3.44 8.53
C TYR A 67 -10.84 3.77 9.90
N GLN A 68 -10.02 2.88 10.46
CA GLN A 68 -9.33 3.13 11.73
C GLN A 68 -8.43 4.36 11.63
N ALA A 69 -7.63 4.47 10.58
CA ALA A 69 -6.74 5.62 10.36
C ALA A 69 -7.48 6.96 10.25
N LEU A 70 -8.73 6.97 9.77
CA LEU A 70 -9.52 8.19 9.59
C LEU A 70 -10.40 8.56 10.78
N THR A 71 -10.71 7.62 11.66
CA THR A 71 -11.70 7.80 12.74
C THR A 71 -11.12 7.73 14.16
N LEU A 72 -9.92 7.19 14.31
CA LEU A 72 -9.13 7.23 15.54
C LEU A 72 -8.14 8.42 15.49
#